data_AF-A0A645JI14-F1
#
_entry.id   AF-A0A645JI14-F1
#
_cell.length_a   1.000
_cell.length_b   1.000
_cell.length_c   1.000
_cell.angle_alpha   90.00
_cell.angle_beta   90.00
_cell.angle_gamma   90.00
#
_symmetry.space_group_name_H-M   'P 1'
#
loop_
_entity.id
_entity.type
_entity.pdbx_description
1 polymer ?
#
loop_
_entity_poly.entity_id
_entity_poly.type
_entity_poly.pdbx_seq_one_letter_code
_entity_poly.pdbx_strand_id
1 'polypeptide(L)' 'MILSLFFRSNPLSLAIGLGGAILFGLLTAFDFQRMKRSTSDETVMVALNIFLDFINLFTFILNIVMIFNGGFGSRE' A
#
# COMPACT_ATOMS: atom_id res chain seq x y z
N MET A 1 1.95 -6.72 -5.43
CA MET A 1 0.86 -7.70 -5.65
C MET A 1 1.29 -9.01 -6.31
N ILE A 2 2.38 -9.08 -7.10
CA ILE A 2 2.73 -10.31 -7.84
C ILE A 2 3.20 -11.44 -6.90
N LEU A 3 4.06 -11.13 -5.92
CA LEU A 3 4.59 -12.13 -4.98
C LEU A 3 3.52 -12.78 -4.08
N SER A 4 2.48 -12.03 -3.70
CA SER A 4 1.38 -12.53 -2.87
C SER A 4 0.43 -13.48 -3.60
N LEU A 5 0.38 -13.46 -4.94
CA LEU A 5 -0.46 -14.38 -5.73
C LEU A 5 0.08 -15.81 -5.73
N PHE A 6 1.41 -15.98 -5.61
CA PHE A 6 2.07 -17.29 -5.65
C PHE A 6 2.37 -17.87 -4.26
N PHE A 7 2.43 -17.03 -3.22
CA PHE A 7 2.77 -17.44 -1.86
C PHE A 7 1.62 -17.13 -0.90
N ARG A 8 0.64 -18.05 -0.84
CA ARG A 8 -0.56 -17.98 0.01
C ARG A 8 -0.31 -18.40 1.47
N SER A 9 0.89 -18.17 2.00
CA SER A 9 1.19 -18.45 3.41
C SER A 9 0.83 -17.24 4.28
N ASN A 10 -0.07 -17.46 5.26
CA ASN A 10 -0.65 -16.42 6.13
C ASN A 10 0.38 -15.45 6.77
N PRO A 11 1.54 -15.92 7.29
CA PRO A 11 2.53 -15.03 7.91
C PRO A 11 3.32 -14.17 6.92
N LEU A 12 3.67 -14.74 5.75
CA LEU A 12 4.46 -14.04 4.73
C LEU A 12 3.62 -12.95 4.05
N SER A 13 2.33 -13.23 3.79
CA SER A 13 1.41 -12.23 3.25
C SER A 13 1.23 -11.05 4.21
N LEU A 14 1.21 -11.30 5.53
CA LEU A 14 1.12 -10.24 6.54
C LEU A 14 2.40 -9.39 6.58
N ALA A 15 3.58 -10.01 6.51
CA ALA A 15 4.85 -9.30 6.44
C ALA A 15 4.95 -8.41 5.18
N ILE A 16 4.51 -8.92 4.02
CA ILE A 16 4.45 -8.16 2.76
C ILE A 16 3.41 -7.04 2.86
N GLY A 17 2.25 -7.31 3.46
CA GLY A 17 1.18 -6.34 3.70
C GLY A 17 1.65 -5.16 4.54
N LEU A 18 2.22 -5.44 5.71
CA LEU A 18 2.75 -4.43 6.62
C LEU A 18 3.95 -3.69 6.01
N GLY A 19 4.90 -4.41 5.41
CA GLY A 19 6.05 -3.81 4.77
C GLY A 19 5.65 -2.86 3.63
N GLY A 20 4.70 -3.30 2.78
CA GLY A 20 4.13 -2.48 1.71
C GLY A 20 3.41 -1.25 2.24
N ALA A 21 2.57 -1.40 3.27
CA ALA A 21 1.85 -0.27 3.87
C ALA A 21 2.80 0.79 4.47
N ILE A 22 3.86 0.36 5.16
CA ILE A 22 4.87 1.29 5.72
C ILE A 22 5.62 2.00 4.60
N LEU A 23 6.11 1.26 3.59
CA LEU A 23 6.86 1.84 2.47
C LEU A 23 6.02 2.87 1.72
N PHE A 24 4.80 2.50 1.32
CA PHE A 24 3.92 3.44 0.59
C PHE A 24 3.43 4.59 1.47
N GLY A 25 3.25 4.38 2.78
CA GLY A 25 2.95 5.47 3.70
C GLY A 25 4.09 6.50 3.79
N LEU A 26 5.35 6.04 3.83
CA LEU A 26 6.51 6.91 3.81
C LEU A 26 6.70 7.62 2.46
N LEU A 27 6.51 6.91 1.35
CA LEU A 27 6.55 7.49 0.00
C LEU A 27 5.47 8.56 -0.18
N THR A 28 4.25 8.30 0.27
CA THR A 28 3.14 9.27 0.26
C THR A 28 3.51 10.54 1.03
N ALA A 29 4.10 10.40 2.23
CA ALA A 29 4.55 11.54 3.02
C ALA A 29 5.66 12.35 2.33
N PHE A 30 6.55 11.68 1.61
CA PHE A 30 7.57 12.32 0.79
C PHE A 30 6.98 13.04 -0.43
N ASP A 31 6.05 12.41 -1.14
CA ASP A 31 5.41 12.99 -2.33
C ASP A 31 4.53 14.20 -1.98
N PHE A 32 3.93 14.25 -0.78
CA PHE A 32 3.26 15.47 -0.30
C PHE A 32 4.23 16.65 -0.16
N GLN A 33 5.47 16.40 0.29
CA GLN A 33 6.49 17.45 0.36
C GLN A 33 6.95 17.88 -1.02
N ARG A 34 7.07 16.92 -1.95
CA ARG A 34 7.44 17.18 -3.34
C ARG A 34 6.37 18.00 -4.07
N MET A 35 5.09 17.72 -3.85
CA MET A 35 3.97 18.48 -4.42
C MET A 35 4.04 19.96 -4.03
N LYS A 36 4.37 20.26 -2.77
CA LYS A 36 4.53 21.64 -2.29
C LYS A 36 5.64 22.42 -2.99
N ARG A 37 6.63 21.72 -3.56
CA ARG A 37 7.78 22.30 -4.27
C ARG A 37 7.71 22.13 -5.79
N SER A 38 6.67 21.48 -6.30
CA SER A 38 6.54 21.18 -7.73
C SER A 38 6.18 22.42 -8.54
N THR A 39 6.73 22.50 -9.75
CA THR A 39 6.36 23.51 -10.76
C THR A 39 5.16 23.03 -11.57
N SER A 40 4.53 23.94 -12.33
CA SER A 40 3.29 23.67 -13.08
C SER A 40 3.41 22.46 -14.04
N ASP A 41 4.58 22.23 -14.64
CA ASP A 41 4.81 21.08 -15.55
C ASP A 41 4.91 19.74 -14.81
N GLU A 42 5.46 19.73 -13.60
CA GLU A 42 5.64 18.49 -12.82
C GLU A 42 4.40 18.13 -12.00
N THR A 43 3.46 19.07 -11.84
CA THR A 43 2.29 18.93 -10.96
C THR A 43 1.43 17.72 -11.35
N VAL A 44 1.21 17.48 -12.66
CA VAL A 44 0.42 16.34 -13.13
C VAL A 44 1.11 15.01 -12.79
N MET A 45 2.42 14.92 -13.01
CA MET A 45 3.18 13.70 -12.71
C MET A 45 3.23 13.42 -11.20
N VAL A 46 3.42 14.46 -10.38
CA VAL A 46 3.40 14.33 -8.92
C VAL A 46 2.01 13.88 -8.44
N ALA A 47 0.93 14.43 -8.99
CA ALA A 47 -0.42 14.01 -8.66
C ALA A 47 -0.70 12.54 -9.04
N LEU A 48 -0.19 12.08 -10.19
CA LEU A 48 -0.31 10.68 -10.61
C LEU A 48 0.44 9.74 -9.66
N ASN A 49 1.63 10.10 -9.20
CA ASN A 49 2.39 9.30 -8.23
C ASN A 49 1.65 9.20 -6.89
N ILE A 50 1.12 10.32 -6.37
CA ILE A 50 0.31 10.32 -5.14
C ILE A 50 -0.92 9.43 -5.30
N PHE A 51 -1.56 9.44 -6.46
CA PHE A 51 -2.73 8.59 -6.75
C PHE A 51 -2.36 7.10 -6.80
N LEU A 52 -1.23 6.75 -7.42
CA LEU A 52 -0.73 5.37 -7.45
C LEU A 52 -0.34 4.88 -6.05
N ASP A 53 0.31 5.72 -5.26
CA ASP A 53 0.65 5.44 -3.87
C ASP A 53 -0.60 5.18 -3.02
N PHE A 54 -1.65 5.98 -3.22
CA PHE A 54 -2.95 5.78 -2.57
C PHE A 54 -3.56 4.41 -2.89
N ILE A 55 -3.59 4.01 -4.17
CA ILE A 55 -4.12 2.69 -4.58
C ILE A 55 -3.30 1.55 -3.95
N ASN A 56 -1.98 1.69 -3.95
CA ASN A 56 -1.08 0.68 -3.38
C ASN A 56 -1.30 0.54 -1.87
N LEU A 57 -1.28 1.65 -1.14
CA LEU A 57 -1.52 1.69 0.31
C LEU A 57 -2.90 1.11 0.65
N PHE A 58 -3.94 1.52 -0.07
CA PHE A 58 -5.29 0.99 0.10
C PHE A 58 -5.35 -0.53 -0.08
N THR A 59 -4.70 -1.04 -1.12
CA THR A 59 -4.63 -2.49 -1.39
C THR A 59 -3.90 -3.25 -0.30
N PHE A 60 -2.80 -2.69 0.24
CA PHE A 60 -2.10 -3.30 1.37
C PHE A 60 -2.95 -3.33 2.64
N ILE A 61 -3.68 -2.24 2.93
CA ILE A 61 -4.64 -2.22 4.04
C ILE A 61 -5.73 -3.27 3.85
N LEU A 62 -6.32 -3.38 2.66
CA LEU A 62 -7.33 -4.41 2.37
C LEU A 62 -6.78 -5.82 2.55
N ASN A 63 -5.54 -6.08 2.12
CA ASN A 63 -4.89 -7.37 2.34
C ASN A 63 -4.72 -7.68 3.83
N ILE A 64 -4.25 -6.70 4.60
CA ILE A 64 -4.12 -6.82 6.06
C ILE A 64 -5.48 -7.11 6.70
N VAL A 65 -6.52 -6.33 6.36
CA VAL A 65 -7.88 -6.52 6.88
C VAL A 65 -8.43 -7.90 6.51
N MET A 66 -8.22 -8.36 5.29
CA MET A 66 -8.65 -9.69 4.84
C MET A 66 -7.95 -10.81 5.62
N ILE A 67 -6.65 -10.70 5.91
CA ILE A 67 -5.93 -11.68 6.74
C ILE A 67 -6.48 -11.71 8.16
N PHE A 68 -6.74 -10.54 8.77
CA PHE A 68 -7.31 -10.47 10.11
C PHE A 68 -8.75 -11.00 10.17
N ASN A 69 -9.56 -10.73 9.16
CA ASN A 69 -10.96 -11.17 9.09
C ASN A 69 -11.06 -12.67 8.73
N GLY A 70 -10.23 -13.15 7.80
CA GLY A 70 -10.12 -14.57 7.41
C GLY A 70 -9.44 -15.47 8.44
N GLY A 71 -8.70 -14.91 9.41
CA GLY A 71 -8.12 -15.65 10.54
C GLY A 71 -9.07 -15.81 11.74
N PHE A 72 -10.10 -14.96 11.86
CA PHE A 72 -11.10 -15.02 12.92
C PHE A 72 -12.37 -15.81 12.55
N GLY A 73 -12.63 -16.03 11.26
CA GLY A 73 -13.82 -16.75 10.76
C GLY A 73 -13.75 -18.29 10.79
N SER A 74 -12.67 -18.88 11.31
CA SER A 74 -12.51 -20.35 11.40
C SER A 74 -12.60 -20.88 12.85
N ARG A 75 -13.23 -20.12 13.74
CA ARG A 75 -13.48 -20.53 15.14
C ARG A 75 -14.97 -20.66 15.42
N GLU A 76 -15.70 -21.32 14.53
CA GLU A 76 -17.02 -21.90 14.82
C GLU A 76 -17.09 -23.29 14.18
#